data_AF-A0A8T4JFV0-F1
#
_entry.id   AF-A0A8T4JFV0-F1
#
_cell.length_a   1.000
_cell.length_b   1.000
_cell.length_c   1.000
_cell.angle_alpha   90.00
_cell.angle_beta   90.00
_cell.angle_gamma   90.00
#
_symmetry.space_group_name_H-M   'P 1'
#
loop_
_entity.id
_entity.type
_entity.pdbx_description
1 polymer ?
#
loop_
_entity_poly.entity_id
_entity_poly.type
_entity_poly.pdbx_seq_one_letter_code
_entity_poly.pdbx_strand_id
1 'polypeptide(L)' 'MQKYRFIKVRCQSCKNEQIIFEGATTRVKCLICETMLAEPRGGKAKIKARVVEVLN' A
#
# COMPACT_ATOMS: atom_id res chain seq x y z
N MET A 1 -20.91 5.23 -2.22
CA MET A 1 -19.89 5.68 -1.24
C MET A 1 -18.66 4.79 -1.38
N GLN A 2 -17.56 5.29 -1.94
CA GLN A 2 -16.35 4.48 -2.14
C GLN A 2 -15.75 4.13 -0.76
N LYS A 3 -15.80 2.85 -0.39
CA LYS A 3 -15.29 2.34 0.91
C LYS A 3 -13.77 2.30 1.00
N TYR A 4 -13.08 2.40 -0.14
CA TYR A 4 -11.64 2.24 -0.26
C TYR A 4 -11.06 3.40 -1.05
N ARG A 5 -9.85 3.81 -0.66
CA ARG A 5 -9.12 4.93 -1.26
C ARG A 5 -7.78 4.45 -1.81
N PHE A 6 -7.20 5.26 -2.69
CA PHE A 6 -5.81 5.07 -3.09
C PHE A 6 -4.93 5.78 -2.07
N ILE A 7 -3.84 5.12 -1.68
CA ILE A 7 -2.88 5.69 -0.74
C ILE A 7 -1.50 5.61 -1.35
N LYS A 8 -0.75 6.71 -1.23
CA LYS A 8 0.65 6.77 -1.60
C LYS A 8 1.46 6.32 -0.39
N VAL A 9 2.18 5.22 -0.55
CA VAL A 9 3.09 4.68 0.46
C VAL A 9 4.53 4.83 0.03
N ARG A 10 5.40 5.07 1.00
CA ARG A 10 6.84 5.12 0.81
C ARG A 10 7.48 3.90 1.45
N CYS A 11 8.27 3.18 0.66
CA CYS A 11 9.06 2.06 1.13
C CYS A 11 10.21 2.57 2.01
N GLN A 12 10.42 1.94 3.17
CA GLN A 12 11.51 2.31 4.09
C GLN A 12 12.88 1.85 3.58
N SER A 13 12.94 0.75 2.82
CA SER A 13 14.21 0.17 2.35
C SER A 13 14.80 0.91 1.13
N CYS A 14 13.98 1.17 0.11
CA CYS A 14 14.45 1.76 -1.16
C CYS A 14 13.99 3.20 -1.39
N LYS A 15 13.28 3.81 -0.41
CA LYS A 15 12.66 5.14 -0.52
C LYS A 15 11.66 5.30 -1.67
N ASN A 16 11.33 4.24 -2.39
CA ASN A 16 10.39 4.26 -3.50
C ASN A 16 8.99 4.66 -3.02
N GLU A 17 8.34 5.48 -3.83
CA GLU A 17 6.95 5.90 -3.61
C GLU A 17 6.06 5.08 -4.53
N GLN A 18 5.04 4.45 -3.95
CA GLN A 18 4.11 3.61 -4.68
C GLN A 18 2.70 3.91 -4.25
N ILE A 19 1.80 4.00 -5.23
CA ILE A 19 0.38 4.13 -4.99
C ILE A 19 -0.20 2.72 -4.87
N ILE A 20 -0.85 2.44 -3.75
CA ILE A 20 -1.49 1.15 -3.48
C ILE A 20 -2.97 1.36 -3.18
N PHE A 21 -3.77 0.33 -3.43
CA PHE A 21 -5.19 0.35 -3.13
C PHE A 21 -5.46 -0.15 -1.71
N GLU A 22 -6.22 0.62 -0.91
CA GLU A 22 -6.54 0.26 0.47
C GLU A 22 -7.31 -1.07 0.56
N GLY A 23 -8.07 -1.43 -0.48
CA GLY A 23 -8.81 -2.70 -0.57
C GLY A 23 -8.06 -3.81 -1.31
N ALA A 24 -6.73 -3.81 -1.34
CA ALA A 24 -5.96 -4.83 -2.05
C ALA A 24 -6.24 -6.24 -1.50
N THR A 25 -6.75 -7.13 -2.36
CA THR A 25 -6.97 -8.56 -2.07
C THR A 25 -5.73 -9.42 -2.32
N THR A 26 -4.67 -8.82 -2.88
CA THR A 26 -3.40 -9.47 -3.17
C THR A 26 -2.27 -8.87 -2.33
N ARG A 27 -1.17 -9.62 -2.18
CA ARG A 27 0.05 -9.14 -1.50
C ARG A 27 0.73 -8.11 -2.37
N VAL A 28 0.81 -6.87 -1.89
CA VAL A 28 1.47 -5.79 -2.62
C VAL A 28 2.94 -5.72 -2.20
N LYS A 29 3.83 -5.90 -3.16
CA LYS A 29 5.27 -5.80 -2.98
C LYS A 29 5.79 -4.51 -3.61
N CYS A 30 6.92 -4.02 -3.10
CA CYS A 30 7.64 -2.93 -3.74
C CYS A 30 8.18 -3.39 -5.10
N LEU A 31 8.03 -2.55 -6.13
CA LEU A 31 8.55 -2.83 -7.48
C LEU A 31 10.08 -2.80 -7.57
N ILE A 32 10.77 -2.22 -6.59
CA ILE A 32 12.24 -2.08 -6.59
C ILE A 32 12.91 -3.15 -5.72
N CYS A 33 12.47 -3.28 -4.47
CA CYS A 33 13.15 -4.14 -3.48
C CYS A 33 12.32 -5.36 -3.07
N GLU A 34 11.18 -5.61 -3.75
CA GLU A 34 10.27 -6.74 -3.53
C GLU A 34 9.75 -6.92 -2.09
N THR A 35 10.00 -5.93 -1.24
CA THR A 35 9.58 -5.91 0.16
C THR A 35 8.07 -5.80 0.24
N MET A 36 7.45 -6.52 1.18
CA MET A 36 6.01 -6.51 1.37
C MET A 36 5.54 -5.13 1.89
N LEU A 37 4.80 -4.39 1.06
CA LEU A 37 4.26 -3.06 1.39
C LEU A 37 2.85 -3.15 1.96
N ALA A 38 2.04 -4.08 1.46
CA ALA A 38 0.70 -4.34 2.00
C ALA A 38 0.34 -5.82 1.98
N GLU A 39 -0.39 -6.24 3.00
CA GLU A 39 -0.90 -7.60 3.18
C GLU A 39 -2.44 -7.59 3.11
N PRO A 40 -3.05 -8.41 2.24
CA PRO A 40 -4.49 -8.45 2.09
C PRO A 40 -5.14 -9.06 3.34
N ARG A 41 -6.28 -8.51 3.74
CA ARG A 41 -7.13 -9.05 4.81
C ARG A 41 -8.59 -9.06 4.32
N GLY A 42 -9.51 -9.66 5.07
CA GLY A 42 -10.95 -9.71 4.74
C GLY A 42 -11.68 -8.35 4.73
N GLY A 43 -10.95 -7.25 4.59
CA GLY A 43 -11.42 -5.87 4.58
C GLY A 43 -10.33 -4.97 4.02
N LYS A 44 -9.96 -3.92 4.76
CA LYS A 44 -8.82 -3.05 4.38
C LYS A 44 -7.50 -3.82 4.48
N ALA A 45 -6.67 -3.70 3.45
CA ALA A 45 -5.33 -4.26 3.42
C ALA A 45 -4.48 -3.64 4.55
N LYS A 46 -3.68 -4.49 5.20
CA LYS A 46 -2.75 -4.05 6.24
C LYS A 46 -1.50 -3.48 5.59
N ILE A 47 -1.34 -2.17 5.69
CA ILE A 47 -0.18 -1.45 5.14
C ILE A 47 0.99 -1.59 6.11
N LYS A 48 2.10 -2.17 5.65
CA LYS A 48 3.36 -2.31 6.41
C LYS A 48 4.36 -1.18 6.08
N ALA A 49 4.08 -0.40 5.05
CA ALA A 49 4.88 0.74 4.61
C ALA A 49 4.43 2.06 5.26
N ARG A 50 5.23 3.12 5.13
CA ARG A 50 4.87 4.45 5.62
C ARG A 50 3.88 5.11 4.65
N VAL A 51 2.68 5.45 5.10
CA VAL A 51 1.73 6.22 4.29
C VAL A 51 2.20 7.68 4.23
N VAL A 52 2.33 8.22 3.03
CA VAL A 52 2.70 9.62 2.78
C VAL A 52 1.45 10.45 2.55
N GLU A 53 0.56 9.94 1.70
CA GLU A 53 -0.59 10.70 1.22
C GLU A 53 -1.77 9.77 0.99
N VAL A 54 -2.98 10.26 1.26
CA VAL A 54 -4.23 9.56 0.93
C VAL A 54 -4.87 10.32 -0.22
N LEU A 55 -4.97 9.68 -1.37
CA LEU A 55 -5.63 10.22 -2.54
C LEU A 55 -7.13 9.97 -2.38
N ASN A 56 -7.88 11.05 -2.18
CA ASN A 56 -9.29 11.04 -1.87
C ASN A 56 -10.16 11.35 -3.09
#